data_AF-A0A6I1VT64-F1
#
_entry.id   AF-A0A6I1VT64-F1
#
_cell.length_a   1.000
_cell.length_b   1.000
_cell.length_c   1.000
_cell.angle_alpha   90.00
_cell.angle_beta   90.00
_cell.angle_gamma   90.00
#
_symmetry.space_group_name_H-M   'P 1'
#
loop_
_entity.id
_entity.type
_entity.pdbx_description
1 polymer ?
#
loop_
_entity_poly.entity_id
_entity_poly.type
_entity_poly.pdbx_seq_one_letter_code
_entity_poly.pdbx_strand_id
1 'polypeptide(L)'
;YLMFARMLDMQEDVAERKANRTGKPFDRLFPNTPEGQLLRWKNFRNMSGKELHSHLKQKVYPFFAQLGGVDGEGSEREGLGHISEYMQDADLEIKNESVLTSAVEMVNDLPLTQSDVKGDIYEYLLSKLTTAGINGQFRTPRHIIDTMIELIAPQPTEVICDPSCGTAGFLARTMEYLNRVHSSEAGIFTDEDGNQHFTGDGLEPYRQHINSQMFWGFDFDTTMLRVSSMNMMLHGVNGANIRYQDSLSKSIKEHYPRQEQNFFDVVLA
;
A
#
# COMPACT_ATOMS: atom_id res chain seq x y z
N TYR A 1 7.64 7.33 -3.07
CA TYR A 1 7.66 8.03 -1.77
C TYR A 1 6.64 9.16 -1.65
N LEU A 2 6.58 10.13 -2.57
CA LEU A 2 5.63 11.25 -2.44
C LEU A 2 4.16 10.80 -2.33
N MET A 3 3.72 9.84 -3.16
CA MET A 3 2.38 9.27 -3.03
C MET A 3 2.15 8.62 -1.66
N PHE A 4 3.12 7.86 -1.16
CA PHE A 4 3.06 7.26 0.18
C PHE A 4 2.95 8.31 1.29
N ALA A 5 3.73 9.39 1.20
CA ALA A 5 3.64 10.52 2.13
C ALA A 5 2.24 11.15 2.16
N ARG A 6 1.64 11.33 0.98
CA ARG A 6 0.27 11.85 0.84
C ARG A 6 -0.76 10.89 1.42
N MET A 7 -0.62 9.60 1.16
CA MET A 7 -1.53 8.58 1.67
C MET A 7 -1.54 8.51 3.20
N LEU A 8 -0.37 8.53 3.83
CA LEU A 8 -0.26 8.53 5.29
C LEU A 8 -0.98 9.74 5.90
N ASP A 9 -0.82 10.93 5.30
CA ASP A 9 -1.50 12.13 5.77
C ASP A 9 -3.03 12.04 5.57
N MET A 10 -3.48 11.46 4.46
CA MET A 10 -4.91 11.21 4.21
C MET A 10 -5.50 10.22 5.22
N GLN A 11 -4.77 9.18 5.59
CA GLN A 11 -5.18 8.23 6.64
C GLN A 11 -5.31 8.94 7.99
N GLU A 12 -4.33 9.75 8.38
CA GLU A 12 -4.42 10.52 9.62
C GLU A 12 -5.59 11.52 9.58
N ASP A 13 -5.82 12.20 8.45
CA ASP A 13 -6.96 13.13 8.29
C ASP A 13 -8.31 12.41 8.46
N VAL A 14 -8.46 11.18 7.95
CA VAL A 14 -9.68 10.37 8.14
C VAL A 14 -9.82 9.98 9.61
N ALA A 15 -8.74 9.53 10.25
CA ALA A 15 -8.74 9.17 11.66
C ALA A 15 -9.06 10.36 12.57
N GLU A 16 -8.50 11.54 12.29
CA GLU A 16 -8.79 12.81 12.97
C GLU A 16 -10.27 13.19 12.85
N ARG A 17 -10.84 13.10 11.64
CA ARG A 17 -12.28 13.38 11.42
C ARG A 17 -13.17 12.41 12.18
N LYS A 18 -12.82 11.11 12.19
CA LYS A 18 -13.57 10.07 12.93
C LYS A 18 -13.49 10.32 14.45
N ALA A 19 -12.31 10.63 14.97
CA ALA A 19 -12.11 10.97 16.38
C ALA A 19 -12.91 12.21 16.78
N ASN A 20 -12.88 13.29 15.99
CA ASN A 20 -13.65 14.51 16.24
C ASN A 20 -15.16 14.28 16.25
N ARG A 21 -15.68 13.37 15.41
CA ARG A 21 -17.11 13.02 15.38
C ARG A 21 -17.54 12.12 16.54
N THR A 22 -16.69 11.19 16.95
CA THR A 22 -17.02 10.16 17.94
C THR A 22 -16.57 10.51 19.36
N GLY A 23 -15.69 11.50 19.51
CA GLY A 23 -15.04 11.84 20.77
C GLY A 23 -14.03 10.79 21.26
N LYS A 24 -13.79 9.72 20.49
CA LYS A 24 -12.87 8.63 20.86
C LYS A 24 -11.44 8.99 20.48
N PRO A 25 -10.44 8.64 21.31
CA PRO A 25 -9.04 8.76 20.94
C PRO A 25 -8.72 7.87 19.74
N PHE A 26 -7.68 8.22 18.99
CA PHE A 26 -7.17 7.43 17.87
C PHE A 26 -5.64 7.40 17.91
N ASP A 27 -5.06 6.37 17.31
CA ASP A 27 -3.62 6.25 17.20
C ASP A 27 -3.12 7.12 16.05
N ARG A 28 -2.33 8.15 16.38
CA ARG A 28 -1.75 9.06 15.39
C ARG A 28 -0.65 8.39 14.60
N LEU A 29 -0.54 8.64 13.31
CA LEU A 29 0.64 8.21 12.54
C LEU A 29 1.80 9.20 12.80
N PHE A 30 1.50 10.49 12.81
CA PHE A 30 2.45 11.57 13.02
C PHE A 30 2.48 12.04 14.48
N PRO A 31 3.65 12.34 15.06
CA PRO A 31 3.72 12.86 16.42
C PRO A 31 2.94 14.17 16.57
N ASN A 32 2.23 14.33 17.69
CA ASN A 32 1.47 15.54 18.01
C ASN A 32 2.38 16.64 18.60
N THR A 33 3.49 16.92 17.93
CA THR A 33 4.41 18.02 18.23
C THR A 33 4.51 18.94 17.01
N PRO A 34 4.95 20.20 17.15
CA PRO A 34 5.15 21.09 16.00
C PRO A 34 6.02 20.44 14.92
N GLU A 35 7.10 19.77 15.31
CA GLU A 35 8.04 19.10 14.40
C GLU A 35 7.40 17.86 13.76
N GLY A 36 6.64 17.07 14.52
CA GLY A 36 5.95 15.89 14.02
C GLY A 36 4.86 16.25 13.01
N GLN A 37 4.14 17.35 13.22
CA GLN A 37 3.14 17.83 12.28
C GLN A 37 3.78 18.33 10.99
N LEU A 38 4.99 18.88 10.99
CA LEU A 38 5.70 19.26 9.76
C LEU A 38 6.01 18.06 8.84
N LEU A 39 5.96 16.83 9.33
CA LEU A 39 6.14 15.62 8.53
C LEU A 39 4.92 15.31 7.64
N ARG A 40 3.77 15.93 7.91
CA ARG A 40 2.51 15.69 7.19
C ARG A 40 2.51 16.37 5.81
N TRP A 41 1.97 15.66 4.83
CA TRP A 41 1.82 16.15 3.45
C TRP A 41 1.19 17.53 3.39
N LYS A 42 0.04 17.74 4.06
CA LYS A 42 -0.68 19.02 4.09
C LYS A 42 0.16 20.22 4.56
N ASN A 43 1.23 19.96 5.31
CA ASN A 43 2.11 21.01 5.83
C ASN A 43 3.30 21.23 4.91
N PHE A 44 4.10 20.21 4.62
CA PHE A 44 5.32 20.41 3.82
C PHE A 44 5.03 20.70 2.34
N ARG A 45 3.85 20.36 1.82
CA ARG A 45 3.49 20.68 0.42
C ARG A 45 3.51 22.19 0.10
N ASN A 46 3.47 23.03 1.12
CA ASN A 46 3.52 24.49 0.98
C ASN A 46 4.97 25.02 1.04
N MET A 47 5.96 24.17 1.34
CA MET A 47 7.38 24.50 1.24
C MET A 47 7.81 24.46 -0.24
N SER A 48 8.88 25.16 -0.58
CA SER A 48 9.40 25.16 -1.96
C SER A 48 10.92 25.19 -1.99
N GLY A 49 11.49 24.94 -3.17
CA GLY A 49 12.92 25.11 -3.39
C GLY A 49 13.79 24.19 -2.51
N LYS A 50 14.89 24.76 -2.04
CA LYS A 50 15.83 24.10 -1.12
C LYS A 50 15.23 23.68 0.22
N GLU A 51 14.24 24.43 0.72
CA GLU A 51 13.58 24.12 2.00
C GLU A 51 12.84 22.78 1.89
N LEU A 52 11.99 22.64 0.87
CA LEU A 52 11.25 21.40 0.60
C LEU A 52 12.20 20.22 0.40
N HIS A 53 13.24 20.40 -0.42
CA HIS A 53 14.23 19.35 -0.67
C HIS A 53 14.92 18.91 0.63
N SER A 54 15.39 19.85 1.45
CA SER A 54 16.05 19.55 2.71
C SER A 54 15.11 18.86 3.70
N HIS A 55 13.86 19.33 3.79
CA HIS A 55 12.86 18.77 4.69
C HIS A 55 12.49 17.33 4.30
N LEU A 56 12.25 17.07 3.02
CA LEU A 56 11.97 15.71 2.54
C LEU A 56 13.12 14.75 2.85
N LYS A 57 14.35 15.14 2.49
CA LYS A 57 15.54 14.30 2.63
C LYS A 57 15.93 14.05 4.09
N GLN A 58 15.85 15.07 4.95
CA GLN A 58 16.39 15.00 6.31
C GLN A 58 15.34 14.67 7.38
N LYS A 59 14.05 14.83 7.07
CA LYS A 59 12.96 14.67 8.04
C LYS A 59 11.93 13.65 7.58
N VAL A 60 11.31 13.86 6.41
CA VAL A 60 10.17 13.03 5.96
C VAL A 60 10.59 11.61 5.61
N TYR A 61 11.64 11.42 4.79
CA TYR A 61 12.07 10.07 4.38
C TYR A 61 12.63 9.26 5.55
N PRO A 62 13.51 9.82 6.42
CA PRO A 62 13.93 9.14 7.64
C PRO A 62 12.79 8.79 8.59
N PHE A 63 11.68 9.54 8.59
CA PHE A 63 10.51 9.21 9.38
C PHE A 63 9.79 7.94 8.88
N PHE A 64 9.79 7.65 7.57
CA PHE A 64 9.17 6.43 7.05
C PHE A 64 9.81 5.15 7.62
N ALA A 65 11.12 5.18 7.83
CA ALA A 65 11.88 4.13 8.49
C ALA A 65 11.49 3.90 9.97
N GLN A 66 10.87 4.89 10.62
CA GLN A 66 10.48 4.84 12.03
C GLN A 66 9.01 4.44 12.24
N LEU A 67 8.19 4.46 11.17
CA LEU A 67 6.76 4.17 11.25
C LEU A 67 6.43 2.76 11.77
N GLY A 68 7.35 1.80 11.61
CA GLY A 68 7.15 0.41 12.02
C GLY A 68 7.71 0.04 13.38
N GLY A 69 8.26 0.99 14.14
CA GLY A 69 9.00 0.72 15.38
C GLY A 69 8.18 0.71 16.67
N VAL A 70 6.85 0.61 16.63
CA VAL A 70 6.02 0.69 17.84
C VAL A 70 5.22 -0.60 18.05
N ASP A 71 5.66 -1.39 19.02
CA ASP A 71 4.99 -2.60 19.50
C ASP A 71 3.57 -2.26 19.96
N GLY A 72 2.59 -2.83 19.26
CA GLY A 72 1.17 -2.74 19.59
C GLY A 72 0.40 -3.75 18.77
N GLU A 73 0.31 -4.97 19.29
CA GLU A 73 -0.45 -6.08 18.69
C GLU A 73 -1.86 -5.61 18.29
N GLY A 74 -2.21 -5.77 17.01
CA GLY A 74 -3.56 -5.52 16.50
C GLY A 74 -3.90 -4.07 16.13
N SER A 75 -2.92 -3.17 16.03
CA SER A 75 -3.13 -1.78 15.57
C SER A 75 -2.80 -1.60 14.08
N GLU A 76 -3.39 -0.59 13.41
CA GLU A 76 -3.09 -0.23 12.01
C GLU A 76 -1.58 0.07 11.78
N ARG A 77 -0.83 0.33 12.86
CA ARG A 77 0.62 0.52 12.87
C ARG A 77 1.42 -0.77 12.67
N GLU A 78 0.87 -1.93 13.02
CA GLU A 78 1.52 -3.24 12.82
C GLU A 78 1.74 -3.52 11.31
N GLY A 79 0.75 -3.18 10.47
CA GLY A 79 0.87 -3.33 9.02
C GLY A 79 1.92 -2.41 8.39
N LEU A 80 2.13 -1.22 8.96
CA LEU A 80 3.20 -0.29 8.56
C LEU A 80 4.60 -0.78 8.99
N GLY A 81 4.67 -1.75 9.91
CA GLY A 81 5.88 -2.43 10.34
C GLY A 81 6.77 -2.87 9.17
N HIS A 82 6.18 -3.64 8.25
CA HIS A 82 6.89 -4.27 7.14
C HIS A 82 7.27 -3.26 6.06
N ILE A 83 6.44 -2.24 5.86
CA ILE A 83 6.75 -1.14 4.95
C ILE A 83 7.98 -0.38 5.45
N SER A 84 8.08 -0.11 6.75
CA SER A 84 9.19 0.66 7.32
C SER A 84 10.57 0.02 7.11
N GLU A 85 10.64 -1.32 7.12
CA GLU A 85 11.85 -2.09 6.82
C GLU A 85 12.36 -1.76 5.42
N TYR A 86 11.46 -1.71 4.44
CA TYR A 86 11.79 -1.36 3.07
C TYR A 86 11.92 0.15 2.84
N MET A 87 11.63 1.01 3.81
CA MET A 87 11.81 2.47 3.69
C MET A 87 13.13 2.98 4.25
N GLN A 88 13.96 2.13 4.88
CA GLN A 88 15.26 2.53 5.46
C GLN A 88 16.17 3.21 4.42
N ASP A 89 16.20 2.69 3.19
CA ASP A 89 17.01 3.22 2.10
C ASP A 89 16.25 4.19 1.19
N ALA A 90 15.20 4.87 1.68
CA ALA A 90 14.51 5.89 0.90
C ALA A 90 15.41 7.11 0.69
N ASP A 91 15.85 7.36 -0.55
CA ASP A 91 16.59 8.57 -0.92
C ASP A 91 15.80 9.45 -1.91
N LEU A 92 16.04 10.76 -1.82
CA LEU A 92 15.45 11.73 -2.73
C LEU A 92 16.40 11.96 -3.91
N GLU A 93 16.12 11.28 -5.03
CA GLU A 93 16.95 11.36 -6.23
C GLU A 93 16.71 12.64 -7.07
N ILE A 94 15.59 13.33 -6.86
CA ILE A 94 15.23 14.55 -7.60
C ILE A 94 16.12 15.72 -7.12
N LYS A 95 17.18 15.99 -7.87
CA LYS A 95 18.14 17.07 -7.55
C LYS A 95 17.64 18.47 -7.88
N ASN A 96 16.80 18.60 -8.91
CA ASN A 96 16.32 19.90 -9.36
C ASN A 96 15.11 20.32 -8.50
N GLU A 97 15.25 21.45 -7.82
CA GLU A 97 14.25 21.97 -6.88
C GLU A 97 12.92 22.37 -7.54
N SER A 98 12.94 22.89 -8.77
CA SER A 98 11.71 23.24 -9.49
C SER A 98 10.96 21.98 -9.92
N VAL A 99 11.70 20.97 -10.40
CA VAL A 99 11.14 19.66 -10.74
C VAL A 99 10.53 18.99 -9.52
N LEU A 100 11.18 19.07 -8.35
CA LEU A 100 10.64 18.55 -7.10
C LEU A 100 9.33 19.24 -6.70
N THR A 101 9.29 20.57 -6.80
CA THR A 101 8.09 21.37 -6.48
C THR A 101 6.93 20.97 -7.40
N SER A 102 7.17 20.91 -8.72
CA SER A 102 6.18 20.42 -9.69
C SER A 102 5.73 18.98 -9.40
N ALA A 103 6.64 18.09 -9.01
CA ALA A 103 6.28 16.71 -8.67
C ALA A 103 5.36 16.64 -7.44
N VAL A 104 5.61 17.46 -6.41
CA VAL A 104 4.74 17.54 -5.23
C VAL A 104 3.36 18.09 -5.59
N GLU A 105 3.29 19.12 -6.44
CA GLU A 105 2.01 19.67 -6.94
C GLU A 105 1.24 18.63 -7.77
N MET A 106 1.89 17.98 -8.74
CA MET A 106 1.25 16.93 -9.54
C MET A 106 0.73 15.77 -8.68
N VAL A 107 1.52 15.33 -7.70
CA VAL A 107 1.08 14.29 -6.76
C VAL A 107 -0.07 14.78 -5.88
N ASN A 108 -0.15 16.06 -5.55
CA ASN A 108 -1.27 16.64 -4.80
C ASN A 108 -2.58 16.61 -5.59
N ASP A 109 -2.52 16.74 -6.91
CA ASP A 109 -3.73 16.86 -7.74
C ASP A 109 -4.28 15.50 -8.18
N LEU A 110 -3.54 14.41 -7.92
CA LEU A 110 -4.05 13.06 -8.14
C LEU A 110 -5.34 12.82 -7.31
N PRO A 111 -6.38 12.18 -7.88
CA PRO A 111 -7.63 11.87 -7.17
C PRO A 111 -7.47 10.67 -6.23
N LEU A 112 -6.56 10.78 -5.26
CA LEU A 112 -6.25 9.71 -4.31
C LEU A 112 -7.31 9.56 -3.20
N THR A 113 -8.54 10.00 -3.38
CA THR A 113 -9.62 9.87 -2.37
C THR A 113 -10.46 8.62 -2.59
N GLN A 114 -10.59 8.16 -3.84
CA GLN A 114 -11.38 6.98 -4.19
C GLN A 114 -10.47 5.75 -4.23
N SER A 115 -10.86 4.64 -3.59
CA SER A 115 -10.00 3.46 -3.41
C SER A 115 -9.62 2.82 -4.75
N ASP A 116 -10.60 2.65 -5.63
CA ASP A 116 -10.42 1.98 -6.91
C ASP A 116 -9.52 2.82 -7.84
N VAL A 117 -9.74 4.14 -7.87
CA VAL A 117 -8.93 5.09 -8.66
C VAL A 117 -7.47 5.17 -8.20
N LYS A 118 -7.20 4.99 -6.91
CA LYS A 118 -5.84 5.04 -6.34
C LYS A 118 -4.95 3.92 -6.85
N GLY A 119 -5.47 2.69 -6.81
CA GLY A 119 -4.77 1.50 -7.28
C GLY A 119 -4.45 1.60 -8.78
N ASP A 120 -5.46 1.97 -9.58
CA ASP A 120 -5.34 2.11 -11.03
C ASP A 120 -4.30 3.15 -11.44
N ILE A 121 -4.26 4.32 -10.78
CA ILE A 121 -3.24 5.34 -11.05
C ILE A 121 -1.85 4.80 -10.76
N TYR A 122 -1.66 4.14 -9.62
CA TYR A 122 -0.37 3.59 -9.24
C TYR A 122 0.09 2.53 -10.25
N GLU A 123 -0.82 1.64 -10.64
CA GLU A 123 -0.54 0.59 -11.61
C GLU A 123 -0.28 1.13 -13.02
N TYR A 124 -0.99 2.18 -13.43
CA TYR A 124 -0.70 2.88 -14.66
C TYR A 124 0.72 3.48 -14.63
N LEU A 125 1.08 4.21 -13.58
CA LEU A 125 2.41 4.79 -13.43
C LEU A 125 3.50 3.71 -13.47
N LEU A 126 3.27 2.62 -12.76
CA LEU A 126 4.13 1.45 -12.77
C LEU A 126 4.29 0.82 -14.17
N SER A 127 3.21 0.71 -14.95
CA SER A 127 3.25 0.22 -16.33
C SER A 127 4.03 1.13 -17.28
N LYS A 128 4.12 2.43 -16.99
CA LYS A 128 4.92 3.38 -17.78
C LYS A 128 6.39 3.31 -17.41
N LEU A 129 6.71 3.03 -16.15
CA LEU A 129 8.10 2.82 -15.70
C LEU A 129 8.74 1.58 -16.35
N THR A 130 7.98 0.48 -16.55
CA THR A 130 8.50 -0.73 -17.20
C THR A 130 8.85 -0.55 -18.68
N THR A 131 8.22 0.42 -19.35
CA THR A 131 8.45 0.70 -20.78
C THR A 131 9.76 1.47 -21.01
N ALA A 132 10.31 2.14 -20.00
CA ALA A 132 11.44 3.08 -20.13
C ALA A 132 12.84 2.46 -19.99
N GLY A 133 12.96 1.13 -19.85
CA GLY A 133 14.26 0.45 -19.91
C GLY A 133 14.44 -0.62 -18.84
N ILE A 134 14.71 -1.85 -19.30
CA ILE A 134 15.35 -2.95 -18.56
C ILE A 134 14.52 -3.71 -17.50
N ASN A 135 13.26 -3.34 -17.18
CA ASN A 135 12.43 -4.08 -16.20
C ASN A 135 11.15 -4.74 -16.75
N GLY A 136 11.03 -4.91 -18.07
CA GLY A 136 9.84 -5.51 -18.72
C GLY A 136 9.69 -7.03 -18.59
N GLN A 137 10.48 -7.72 -17.75
CA GLN A 137 10.57 -9.19 -17.79
C GLN A 137 9.52 -9.93 -16.94
N PHE A 138 8.77 -9.29 -16.04
CA PHE A 138 7.94 -10.03 -15.07
C PHE A 138 6.64 -9.31 -14.66
N ARG A 139 5.85 -8.84 -15.62
CA ARG A 139 4.48 -8.39 -15.32
C ARG A 139 3.44 -9.19 -16.05
N THR A 140 2.61 -9.89 -15.28
CA THR A 140 1.42 -10.57 -15.77
C THR A 140 0.40 -9.53 -16.24
N PRO A 141 -0.11 -9.60 -17.49
CA PRO A 141 -1.15 -8.70 -17.97
C PRO A 141 -2.40 -8.77 -17.10
N ARG A 142 -3.06 -7.63 -16.88
CA ARG A 142 -4.20 -7.52 -15.94
C ARG A 142 -5.35 -8.48 -16.26
N HIS A 143 -5.71 -8.59 -17.53
CA HIS A 143 -6.76 -9.51 -17.96
C HIS A 143 -6.45 -10.99 -17.64
N ILE A 144 -5.17 -11.38 -17.61
CA ILE A 144 -4.77 -12.73 -17.20
C ILE A 144 -4.92 -12.90 -15.69
N ILE A 145 -4.43 -11.93 -14.91
CA ILE A 145 -4.59 -11.90 -13.45
C ILE A 145 -6.08 -12.02 -13.07
N ASP A 146 -6.92 -11.17 -13.66
CA ASP A 146 -8.35 -11.12 -13.39
C ASP A 146 -9.04 -12.44 -13.76
N THR A 147 -8.70 -13.01 -14.92
CA THR A 147 -9.25 -14.31 -15.34
C THR A 147 -8.87 -15.42 -14.35
N MET A 148 -7.62 -15.46 -13.89
CA MET A 148 -7.18 -16.47 -12.92
C MET A 148 -7.88 -16.31 -11.57
N ILE A 149 -8.04 -15.07 -11.09
CA ILE A 149 -8.76 -14.79 -9.84
C ILE A 149 -10.23 -15.17 -9.96
N GLU A 150 -10.89 -14.86 -11.08
CA GLU A 150 -12.30 -15.24 -11.29
C GLU A 150 -12.50 -16.76 -11.36
N LEU A 151 -11.54 -17.51 -11.92
CA LEU A 151 -11.59 -18.97 -11.95
C LEU A 151 -11.38 -19.60 -10.56
N ILE A 152 -10.49 -19.02 -9.76
CA ILE A 152 -10.21 -19.49 -8.40
C ILE A 152 -11.32 -19.07 -7.42
N ALA A 153 -11.92 -17.89 -7.64
CA ALA A 153 -12.96 -17.31 -6.81
C ALA A 153 -12.61 -17.28 -5.30
N PRO A 154 -11.51 -16.60 -4.91
CA PRO A 154 -11.03 -16.60 -3.53
C PRO A 154 -12.07 -16.06 -2.54
N GLN A 155 -12.05 -16.57 -1.32
CA GLN A 155 -12.98 -16.25 -0.25
C GLN A 155 -12.31 -15.40 0.85
N PRO A 156 -13.07 -14.53 1.55
CA PRO A 156 -12.50 -13.61 2.55
C PRO A 156 -12.01 -14.29 3.84
N THR A 157 -12.14 -15.62 3.95
CA THR A 157 -11.62 -16.44 5.05
C THR A 157 -10.32 -17.17 4.72
N GLU A 158 -9.90 -17.15 3.46
CA GLU A 158 -8.74 -17.90 2.96
C GLU A 158 -7.44 -17.12 3.12
N VAL A 159 -6.34 -17.85 3.26
CA VAL A 159 -4.99 -17.31 3.22
C VAL A 159 -4.40 -17.48 1.81
N ILE A 160 -3.98 -16.37 1.21
CA ILE A 160 -3.55 -16.27 -0.18
C ILE A 160 -2.07 -15.93 -0.26
N CYS A 161 -1.34 -16.66 -1.11
CA CYS A 161 0.09 -16.45 -1.34
C CYS A 161 0.42 -16.17 -2.79
N ASP A 162 1.32 -15.21 -3.01
CA ASP A 162 2.08 -15.05 -4.23
C ASP A 162 3.59 -15.19 -3.92
N PRO A 163 4.24 -16.33 -4.27
CA PRO A 163 5.64 -16.58 -3.96
C PRO A 163 6.63 -15.79 -4.84
N SER A 164 6.16 -15.02 -5.81
CA SER A 164 6.98 -14.21 -6.71
C SER A 164 6.25 -12.91 -7.02
N CYS A 165 5.91 -12.17 -5.97
CA CYS A 165 4.82 -11.21 -6.04
C CYS A 165 5.13 -9.99 -6.89
N GLY A 166 6.41 -9.63 -7.07
CA GLY A 166 6.85 -8.46 -7.81
C GLY A 166 6.18 -7.21 -7.30
N THR A 167 5.13 -6.78 -7.99
CA THR A 167 4.35 -5.59 -7.61
C THR A 167 3.04 -5.89 -6.89
N ALA A 168 2.86 -7.13 -6.44
CA ALA A 168 1.66 -7.67 -5.82
C ALA A 168 0.42 -7.58 -6.72
N GLY A 169 0.59 -7.84 -8.02
CA GLY A 169 -0.49 -7.75 -9.00
C GLY A 169 -1.66 -8.68 -8.69
N PHE A 170 -1.38 -9.96 -8.40
CA PHE A 170 -2.41 -10.93 -8.02
C PHE A 170 -3.09 -10.57 -6.69
N LEU A 171 -2.31 -10.18 -5.68
CA LEU A 171 -2.84 -9.87 -4.35
C LEU A 171 -3.74 -8.63 -4.37
N ALA A 172 -3.29 -7.54 -5.02
CA ALA A 172 -4.07 -6.31 -5.14
C ALA A 172 -5.39 -6.53 -5.90
N ARG A 173 -5.33 -7.24 -7.04
CA ARG A 173 -6.53 -7.56 -7.83
C ARG A 173 -7.46 -8.53 -7.11
N THR A 174 -6.93 -9.36 -6.22
CA THR A 174 -7.76 -10.23 -5.37
C THR A 174 -8.56 -9.40 -4.37
N MET A 175 -7.95 -8.37 -3.75
CA MET A 175 -8.68 -7.45 -2.88
C MET A 175 -9.80 -6.71 -3.63
N GLU A 176 -9.53 -6.25 -4.85
CA GLU A 176 -10.57 -5.63 -5.70
C GLU A 176 -11.70 -6.61 -6.07
N TYR A 177 -11.35 -7.86 -6.41
CA TYR A 177 -12.33 -8.92 -6.65
C TYR A 177 -13.23 -9.11 -5.42
N LEU A 178 -12.64 -9.20 -4.22
CA LEU A 178 -13.39 -9.34 -2.98
C LEU A 178 -14.30 -8.13 -2.72
N ASN A 179 -13.82 -6.90 -2.94
CA ASN A 179 -14.67 -5.71 -2.83
C ASN A 179 -15.86 -5.81 -3.79
N ARG A 180 -15.62 -6.20 -5.04
CA ARG A 180 -16.65 -6.32 -6.07
C ARG A 180 -17.72 -7.36 -5.72
N VAL A 181 -17.32 -8.55 -5.28
CA VAL A 181 -18.26 -9.65 -4.99
C VAL A 181 -18.94 -9.54 -3.62
N HIS A 182 -18.38 -8.75 -2.70
CA HIS A 182 -18.89 -8.55 -1.34
C HIS A 182 -19.32 -7.10 -1.06
N SER A 183 -19.73 -6.36 -2.09
CA SER A 183 -20.43 -5.08 -1.91
C SER A 183 -21.94 -5.29 -1.90
N SER A 184 -22.63 -4.65 -0.96
CA SER A 184 -24.09 -4.58 -0.97
C SER A 184 -24.58 -3.64 -2.09
N GLU A 185 -25.88 -3.67 -2.41
CA GLU A 185 -26.46 -2.71 -3.36
C GLU A 185 -26.21 -1.24 -2.94
N ALA A 186 -26.14 -0.96 -1.64
CA ALA A 186 -25.83 0.36 -1.12
C ALA A 186 -24.32 0.69 -1.15
N GLY A 187 -23.48 -0.33 -1.20
CA GLY A 187 -22.02 -0.23 -1.33
C GLY A 187 -21.53 -0.13 -2.78
N ILE A 188 -22.45 -0.13 -3.75
CA ILE A 188 -22.16 0.04 -5.18
C ILE A 188 -22.62 1.44 -5.60
N PHE A 189 -21.71 2.21 -6.17
CA PHE A 189 -22.04 3.53 -6.72
C PHE A 189 -21.32 3.77 -8.05
N THR A 190 -21.84 4.70 -8.83
CA THR A 190 -21.30 5.07 -10.14
C THR A 190 -20.77 6.50 -10.07
N ASP A 191 -19.57 6.72 -10.58
CA ASP A 191 -18.98 8.06 -10.66
C ASP A 191 -19.54 8.88 -11.83
N GLU A 192 -19.07 10.12 -11.96
CA GLU A 192 -19.48 11.05 -13.03
C GLU A 192 -19.09 10.54 -14.43
N ASP A 193 -18.09 9.67 -14.54
CA ASP A 193 -17.58 9.09 -15.77
C ASP A 193 -18.28 7.76 -16.14
N GLY A 194 -19.19 7.26 -15.28
CA GLY A 194 -19.95 6.03 -15.51
C GLY A 194 -19.25 4.77 -15.01
N ASN A 195 -18.14 4.86 -14.29
CA ASN A 195 -17.45 3.70 -13.72
C ASN A 195 -18.14 3.25 -12.43
N GLN A 196 -18.25 1.94 -12.24
CA GLN A 196 -18.77 1.35 -11.00
C GLN A 196 -17.66 1.22 -9.95
N HIS A 197 -17.99 1.58 -8.72
CA HIS A 197 -17.11 1.51 -7.56
C HIS A 197 -17.72 0.60 -6.50
N PHE A 198 -16.85 -0.12 -5.77
CA PHE A 198 -17.26 -1.17 -4.84
C PHE A 198 -16.63 -0.94 -3.46
N THR A 199 -17.45 -0.70 -2.44
CA THR A 199 -16.93 -0.42 -1.09
C THR A 199 -16.41 -1.66 -0.35
N GLY A 200 -16.87 -2.86 -0.73
CA GLY A 200 -16.62 -4.09 0.01
C GLY A 200 -17.17 -4.02 1.44
N ASP A 201 -18.35 -3.42 1.63
CA ASP A 201 -18.97 -3.25 2.95
C ASP A 201 -19.38 -4.59 3.57
N GLY A 202 -19.68 -5.60 2.76
CA GLY A 202 -19.86 -6.98 3.20
C GLY A 202 -18.60 -7.65 3.75
N LEU A 203 -17.42 -7.05 3.55
CA LEU A 203 -16.15 -7.55 4.09
C LEU A 203 -15.88 -7.10 5.53
N GLU A 204 -16.72 -6.24 6.12
CA GLU A 204 -16.53 -5.72 7.48
C GLU A 204 -16.21 -6.81 8.53
N PRO A 205 -16.91 -7.97 8.55
CA PRO A 205 -16.60 -9.06 9.48
C PRO A 205 -15.19 -9.66 9.33
N TYR A 206 -14.58 -9.52 8.15
CA TYR A 206 -13.30 -10.11 7.78
C TYR A 206 -12.15 -9.10 7.79
N ARG A 207 -12.41 -7.81 8.08
CA ARG A 207 -11.41 -6.73 7.96
C ARG A 207 -10.13 -6.99 8.74
N GLN A 208 -10.23 -7.61 9.92
CA GLN A 208 -9.05 -7.96 10.70
C GLN A 208 -8.18 -9.00 9.96
N HIS A 209 -8.80 -10.08 9.48
CA HIS A 209 -8.11 -11.14 8.75
C HIS A 209 -7.51 -10.64 7.43
N ILE A 210 -8.29 -9.89 6.64
CA ILE A 210 -7.86 -9.28 5.38
C ILE A 210 -6.62 -8.40 5.59
N ASN A 211 -6.60 -7.60 6.65
CA ASN A 211 -5.53 -6.63 6.88
C ASN A 211 -4.26 -7.20 7.48
N SER A 212 -4.27 -8.39 8.11
CA SER A 212 -3.08 -8.88 8.82
C SER A 212 -2.68 -10.33 8.53
N GLN A 213 -3.58 -11.13 7.96
CA GLN A 213 -3.39 -12.58 7.84
C GLN A 213 -3.59 -13.11 6.42
N MET A 214 -4.52 -12.53 5.67
CA MET A 214 -4.96 -13.05 4.37
C MET A 214 -3.85 -13.02 3.31
N PHE A 215 -3.23 -11.86 3.10
CA PHE A 215 -2.34 -11.65 1.95
C PHE A 215 -0.88 -11.86 2.31
N TRP A 216 -0.24 -12.77 1.57
CA TRP A 216 1.20 -13.06 1.65
C TRP A 216 1.85 -12.91 0.29
N GLY A 217 2.96 -12.17 0.25
CA GLY A 217 3.75 -11.99 -0.96
C GLY A 217 5.23 -12.14 -0.66
N PHE A 218 5.93 -12.91 -1.48
CA PHE A 218 7.38 -13.08 -1.36
C PHE A 218 8.09 -12.54 -2.60
N ASP A 219 9.17 -11.82 -2.38
CA ASP A 219 10.10 -11.39 -3.44
C ASP A 219 11.52 -11.26 -2.86
N PHE A 220 12.53 -11.32 -3.72
CA PHE A 220 13.93 -11.17 -3.33
C PHE A 220 14.51 -9.79 -3.69
N ASP A 221 13.77 -8.96 -4.44
CA ASP A 221 14.17 -7.59 -4.76
C ASP A 221 13.52 -6.60 -3.76
N THR A 222 14.35 -5.88 -3.00
CA THR A 222 13.88 -4.89 -2.01
C THR A 222 13.12 -3.73 -2.64
N THR A 223 13.39 -3.40 -3.90
CA THR A 223 12.60 -2.42 -4.67
C THR A 223 11.20 -2.95 -4.92
N MET A 224 11.07 -4.22 -5.29
CA MET A 224 9.77 -4.86 -5.53
C MET A 224 8.98 -5.00 -4.25
N LEU A 225 9.60 -5.42 -3.13
CA LEU A 225 8.96 -5.47 -1.82
C LEU A 225 8.38 -4.11 -1.39
N ARG A 226 9.12 -3.04 -1.67
CA ARG A 226 8.67 -1.67 -1.40
C ARG A 226 7.47 -1.28 -2.28
N VAL A 227 7.55 -1.56 -3.58
CA VAL A 227 6.50 -1.23 -4.55
C VAL A 227 5.24 -2.03 -4.29
N SER A 228 5.34 -3.34 -4.07
CA SER A 228 4.22 -4.22 -3.72
C SER A 228 3.56 -3.82 -2.41
N SER A 229 4.35 -3.50 -1.37
CA SER A 229 3.76 -3.05 -0.09
C SER A 229 2.99 -1.73 -0.24
N MET A 230 3.52 -0.76 -0.99
CA MET A 230 2.79 0.46 -1.33
C MET A 230 1.52 0.16 -2.14
N ASN A 231 1.60 -0.79 -3.06
CA ASN A 231 0.48 -1.18 -3.90
C ASN A 231 -0.67 -1.79 -3.07
N MET A 232 -0.36 -2.70 -2.15
CA MET A 232 -1.36 -3.29 -1.25
C MET A 232 -2.04 -2.22 -0.38
N MET A 233 -1.26 -1.26 0.14
CA MET A 233 -1.79 -0.15 0.92
C MET A 233 -2.75 0.73 0.10
N LEU A 234 -2.45 0.95 -1.18
CA LEU A 234 -3.32 1.71 -2.10
C LEU A 234 -4.66 1.00 -2.34
N HIS A 235 -4.66 -0.34 -2.32
CA HIS A 235 -5.84 -1.18 -2.41
C HIS A 235 -6.50 -1.43 -1.04
N GLY A 236 -6.10 -0.67 -0.01
CA GLY A 236 -6.74 -0.69 1.31
C GLY A 236 -6.28 -1.81 2.24
N VAL A 237 -5.18 -2.50 1.93
CA VAL A 237 -4.60 -3.57 2.75
C VAL A 237 -3.30 -3.08 3.39
N ASN A 238 -3.39 -2.59 4.62
CA ASN A 238 -2.26 -1.95 5.29
C ASN A 238 -1.22 -2.95 5.84
N GLY A 239 -1.63 -4.17 6.21
CA GLY A 239 -0.75 -5.18 6.81
C GLY A 239 -0.62 -6.46 5.99
N ALA A 240 -0.59 -6.32 4.67
CA ALA A 240 -0.19 -7.42 3.80
C ALA A 240 1.22 -7.92 4.20
N ASN A 241 1.39 -9.24 4.27
CA ASN A 241 2.65 -9.88 4.60
C ASN A 241 3.56 -9.94 3.36
N ILE A 242 4.08 -8.78 2.95
CA ILE A 242 5.06 -8.66 1.88
C ILE A 242 6.46 -8.83 2.48
N ARG A 243 7.19 -9.86 2.05
CA ARG A 243 8.38 -10.35 2.74
C ARG A 243 9.53 -10.64 1.81
N TYR A 244 10.72 -10.28 2.24
CA TYR A 244 11.95 -10.77 1.62
C TYR A 244 12.06 -12.28 1.79
N GLN A 245 12.09 -13.00 0.67
CA GLN A 245 12.36 -14.43 0.64
C GLN A 245 12.78 -14.85 -0.77
N ASP A 246 13.89 -15.57 -0.90
CA ASP A 246 14.14 -16.39 -2.09
C ASP A 246 13.25 -17.63 -1.98
N SER A 247 12.15 -17.65 -2.72
CA SER A 247 11.12 -18.71 -2.65
C SER A 247 11.63 -20.10 -3.06
N LEU A 248 12.78 -20.20 -3.75
CA LEU A 248 13.42 -21.49 -4.07
C LEU A 248 14.42 -21.93 -3.00
N SER A 249 14.82 -21.02 -2.11
CA SER A 249 15.73 -21.31 -1.01
C SER A 249 15.04 -22.09 0.10
N LYS A 250 15.80 -22.97 0.76
CA LYS A 250 15.36 -23.68 1.98
C LYS A 250 15.23 -22.76 3.20
N SER A 251 15.69 -21.51 3.10
CA SER A 251 15.61 -20.54 4.20
C SER A 251 14.18 -20.19 4.63
N ILE A 252 13.16 -20.51 3.82
CA ILE A 252 11.77 -20.36 4.23
C ILE A 252 11.45 -21.14 5.52
N LYS A 253 12.11 -22.29 5.73
CA LYS A 253 11.97 -23.09 6.97
C LYS A 253 12.50 -22.36 8.20
N GLU A 254 13.51 -21.51 8.01
CA GLU A 254 14.18 -20.78 9.08
C GLU A 254 13.45 -19.48 9.37
N HIS A 255 13.08 -18.72 8.33
CA HIS A 255 12.44 -17.42 8.46
C HIS A 255 10.93 -17.50 8.71
N TYR A 256 10.24 -18.45 8.07
CA TYR A 256 8.78 -18.59 8.08
C TYR A 256 8.35 -20.05 8.29
N PRO A 257 8.72 -20.69 9.42
CA PRO A 257 8.50 -22.12 9.65
C PRO A 257 7.03 -22.53 9.59
N ARG A 258 6.10 -21.63 9.92
CA ARG A 258 4.65 -21.91 9.83
C ARG A 258 4.15 -21.92 8.39
N GLN A 259 4.75 -21.11 7.53
CA GLN A 259 4.38 -20.95 6.12
C GLN A 259 4.97 -22.02 5.22
N GLU A 260 5.85 -22.89 5.74
CA GLU A 260 6.53 -23.91 4.94
C GLU A 260 5.56 -24.95 4.35
N GLN A 261 4.58 -25.42 5.12
CA GLN A 261 3.72 -26.53 4.73
C GLN A 261 2.26 -26.31 5.14
N ASN A 262 1.35 -26.55 4.20
CA ASN A 262 -0.11 -26.56 4.40
C ASN A 262 -0.65 -25.31 5.10
N PHE A 263 -0.09 -24.13 4.80
CA PHE A 263 -0.48 -22.86 5.41
C PHE A 263 -1.38 -22.02 4.51
N PHE A 264 -1.15 -22.05 3.20
CA PHE A 264 -1.88 -21.24 2.22
C PHE A 264 -3.04 -22.07 1.63
N ASP A 265 -4.23 -21.47 1.61
CA ASP A 265 -5.41 -22.07 0.97
C ASP A 265 -5.36 -21.86 -0.55
N VAL A 266 -4.87 -20.70 -0.98
CA VAL A 266 -4.79 -20.30 -2.38
C VAL A 266 -3.39 -19.80 -2.73
N VAL A 267 -2.88 -20.21 -3.89
CA VAL A 267 -1.63 -19.70 -4.45
C VAL A 267 -1.90 -19.11 -5.85
N LEU A 268 -1.50 -17.87 -6.06
CA LEU A 268 -1.61 -17.13 -7.32
C LEU A 268 -0.24 -16.55 -7.67
N ALA A 269 0.32 -16.89 -8.83
CA ALA A 269 1.66 -16.49 -9.28
C ALA A 269 1.73 -16.40 -10.81
#